data_AF-A0A535CK90-F1
#
_entry.id   AF-A0A535CK90-F1
#
_cell.length_a   1.000
_cell.length_b   1.000
_cell.length_c   1.000
_cell.angle_alpha   90.00
_cell.angle_beta   90.00
_cell.angle_gamma   90.00
#
_symmetry.space_group_name_H-M   'P 1'
#
loop_
_entity.id
_entity.type
_entity.pdbx_description
1 polymer ?
#
loop_
_entity_poly.entity_id
_entity_poly.type
_entity_poly.pdbx_seq_one_letter_code
_entity_poly.pdbx_strand_id
1 'polypeptide(L)'
;MDATFFLQGRWVEAYPDLARRIARRYLVGSHSHYHARMPLLSAQGLAEDLHAAEEAIREATGVDPHPWFRCPFGTGADDAGLIDALAERGYRHVGWHVEAYEWDRGATVEGVSGAVVAGAVAHGDGAVVLLHPWPDPVAPALPR
;
A
#
# COMPACT_ATOMS: atom_id res chain seq x y z
N MET A 1 -11.62 -11.73 -8.30
CA MET A 1 -10.70 -11.83 -7.15
C MET A 1 -10.75 -10.52 -6.39
N ASP A 2 -10.66 -10.57 -5.06
CA ASP A 2 -10.58 -9.38 -4.22
C ASP A 2 -9.11 -9.02 -3.95
N ALA A 3 -8.85 -7.73 -3.72
CA ALA A 3 -7.53 -7.19 -3.45
C ALA A 3 -7.66 -5.97 -2.53
N THR A 4 -6.53 -5.55 -1.95
CA THR A 4 -6.43 -4.34 -1.11
C THR A 4 -5.48 -3.35 -1.75
N PHE A 5 -5.92 -2.10 -1.89
CA PHE A 5 -5.12 -1.00 -2.42
C PHE A 5 -4.77 -0.04 -1.29
N PHE A 6 -3.48 0.15 -1.04
CA PHE A 6 -3.00 1.20 -0.14
C PHE A 6 -2.72 2.44 -0.99
N LEU A 7 -3.55 3.47 -0.84
CA LEU A 7 -3.52 4.66 -1.69
C LEU A 7 -2.66 5.75 -1.06
N GLN A 8 -1.80 6.36 -1.87
CA GLN A 8 -1.05 7.55 -1.46
C GLN A 8 -1.93 8.79 -1.65
N GLY A 9 -2.00 9.68 -0.64
CA GLY A 9 -2.81 10.91 -0.68
C GLY A 9 -2.60 11.77 -1.93
N ARG A 10 -1.36 12.18 -2.24
CA ARG A 10 -1.08 12.98 -3.45
C ARG A 10 -1.45 12.32 -4.76
N TRP A 11 -1.35 10.99 -4.82
CA TRP A 11 -1.78 10.25 -6.01
C TRP A 11 -3.30 10.27 -6.14
N VAL A 12 -4.03 10.17 -5.03
CA VAL A 12 -5.49 10.29 -5.01
C VAL A 12 -5.94 11.68 -5.48
N GLU A 13 -5.27 12.73 -5.03
CA GLU A 13 -5.53 14.11 -5.48
C GLU A 13 -5.30 14.28 -6.99
N ALA A 14 -4.24 13.66 -7.52
CA ALA A 14 -3.91 13.71 -8.94
C ALA A 14 -4.85 12.85 -9.81
N TYR A 15 -5.36 11.74 -9.28
CA TYR A 15 -6.16 10.74 -10.03
C TYR A 15 -7.47 10.34 -9.32
N PRO A 16 -8.34 11.30 -8.95
CA PRO A 16 -9.49 11.02 -8.08
C PRO A 16 -10.52 10.11 -8.74
N ASP A 17 -10.67 10.18 -10.07
CA ASP A 17 -11.56 9.29 -10.82
C ASP A 17 -11.13 7.83 -10.77
N LEU A 18 -9.82 7.57 -10.79
CA LEU A 18 -9.27 6.23 -10.70
C LEU A 18 -9.35 5.71 -9.26
N ALA A 19 -9.04 6.55 -8.27
CA ALA A 19 -9.25 6.23 -6.86
C ALA A 19 -10.71 5.82 -6.58
N ARG A 20 -11.70 6.55 -7.13
CA ARG A 20 -13.12 6.17 -7.05
C ARG A 20 -13.45 4.83 -7.69
N ARG A 21 -12.81 4.48 -8.81
CA ARG A 21 -13.01 3.17 -9.44
C ARG A 21 -12.45 2.04 -8.58
N ILE A 22 -11.28 2.25 -7.98
CA ILE A 22 -10.67 1.28 -7.06
C ILE A 22 -11.57 1.08 -5.84
N ALA A 23 -11.95 2.16 -5.16
CA ALA A 23 -12.75 2.12 -3.93
C ALA A 23 -14.15 1.51 -4.11
N ARG A 24 -14.71 1.51 -5.33
CA ARG A 24 -15.99 0.85 -5.63
C ARG A 24 -15.93 -0.67 -5.62
N ARG A 25 -14.74 -1.28 -5.77
CA ARG A 25 -14.60 -2.73 -5.90
C ARG A 25 -13.69 -3.37 -4.86
N TYR A 26 -12.70 -2.63 -4.38
CA TYR A 26 -11.60 -3.16 -3.57
C TYR A 26 -11.55 -2.50 -2.21
N LEU A 27 -10.96 -3.20 -1.24
CA LEU A 27 -10.63 -2.62 0.05
C LEU A 27 -9.55 -1.54 -0.14
N VAL A 28 -9.73 -0.40 0.53
CA VAL A 28 -8.79 0.72 0.50
C VAL A 28 -8.15 0.88 1.87
N GLY A 29 -6.83 1.06 1.89
CA GLY A 29 -6.06 1.53 3.04
C GLY A 29 -5.22 2.75 2.67
N SER A 30 -4.55 3.34 3.65
CA SER A 30 -3.66 4.49 3.45
C SER A 30 -2.21 4.07 3.23
N HIS A 31 -1.53 4.75 2.31
CA HIS A 31 -0.10 4.59 2.05
C HIS A 31 0.67 5.89 2.25
N SER A 32 0.34 6.65 3.30
CA SER A 32 0.86 8.01 3.59
C SER A 32 0.43 9.05 2.55
N HIS A 33 0.69 10.33 2.82
CA HIS A 33 0.41 11.39 1.86
C HIS A 33 1.64 11.68 0.98
N TYR A 34 2.82 11.82 1.61
CA TYR A 34 4.06 12.19 0.95
C TYR A 34 4.90 11.02 0.45
N HIS A 35 4.57 9.78 0.82
CA HIS A 35 5.40 8.59 0.57
C HIS A 35 6.82 8.77 1.13
N ALA A 36 6.94 9.41 2.30
CA ALA A 36 8.18 9.59 3.02
C ALA A 36 8.56 8.32 3.79
N ARG A 37 9.84 8.18 4.14
CA ARG A 37 10.24 7.16 5.13
C ARG A 37 9.70 7.58 6.49
N MET A 38 8.71 6.86 7.01
CA MET A 38 7.95 7.27 8.19
C MET A 38 8.82 7.59 9.42
N PRO A 39 9.90 6.82 9.73
CA PRO A 39 10.76 7.13 10.88
C PRO A 39 11.51 8.46 10.79
N LEU A 40 11.55 9.09 9.61
CA LEU A 40 12.19 10.40 9.43
C LEU A 40 11.26 11.58 9.74
N LEU A 41 9.97 11.32 9.95
CA LEU A 41 9.02 12.37 10.31
C LEU A 41 9.08 12.65 11.81
N SER A 42 8.90 13.92 12.17
CA SER A 42 8.57 14.26 13.55
C SER A 42 7.17 13.72 13.91
N ALA A 43 6.83 13.62 15.19
CA ALA A 43 5.49 13.20 15.61
C ALA A 43 4.37 14.07 15.00
N GLN A 44 4.61 15.39 14.90
CA GLN A 44 3.69 16.30 14.24
C GLN A 44 3.62 16.05 12.73
N GLY A 45 4.77 15.87 12.07
CA GLY A 45 4.80 15.59 10.63
C GLY A 45 4.14 14.26 10.26
N LEU A 46 4.28 13.23 11.11
CA LEU A 46 3.56 11.96 10.98
C LEU A 46 2.04 12.19 11.07
N ALA A 47 1.57 12.94 12.06
CA ALA A 47 0.15 13.23 12.22
C ALA A 47 -0.43 14.00 11.02
N GLU A 48 0.28 15.01 10.54
CA GLU A 48 -0.10 15.81 9.38
C GLU A 48 -0.14 14.97 8.09
N ASP A 49 0.88 14.13 7.87
CA ASP A 49 0.93 13.24 6.71
C ASP A 49 -0.22 12.22 6.70
N LEU A 50 -0.51 11.60 7.85
CA LEU A 50 -1.61 10.64 7.97
C LEU A 50 -2.98 11.31 7.75
N HIS A 51 -3.19 12.48 8.34
CA HIS A 51 -4.43 13.25 8.18
C HIS A 51 -4.65 13.69 6.74
N ALA A 52 -3.62 14.24 6.09
CA ALA A 52 -3.71 14.67 4.70
C ALA A 52 -3.97 13.50 3.73
N ALA A 53 -3.47 12.29 4.03
CA ALA A 53 -3.79 11.11 3.25
C ALA A 53 -5.25 10.69 3.44
N GLU A 54 -5.72 10.68 4.69
CA GLU A 54 -7.09 10.34 5.04
C GLU A 54 -8.09 11.28 4.36
N GLU A 55 -7.90 12.60 4.47
CA GLU A 55 -8.77 13.60 3.84
C GLU A 55 -8.83 13.39 2.33
N ALA A 56 -7.69 13.31 1.66
CA ALA A 56 -7.63 13.10 0.21
C ALA A 56 -8.39 11.82 -0.22
N ILE A 57 -8.22 10.71 0.51
CA ILE A 57 -8.92 9.45 0.24
C ILE A 57 -10.43 9.61 0.45
N ARG A 58 -10.85 10.17 1.59
CA ARG A 58 -12.27 10.31 1.95
C ARG A 58 -12.99 11.25 0.99
N GLU A 59 -12.38 12.39 0.67
CA GLU A 59 -12.96 13.36 -0.27
C GLU A 59 -13.10 12.80 -1.67
N ALA A 60 -12.07 12.13 -2.18
CA ALA A 60 -12.12 11.59 -3.52
C ALA A 60 -13.05 10.38 -3.62
N THR A 61 -13.03 9.47 -2.64
CA THR A 61 -13.64 8.13 -2.75
C THR A 61 -14.92 7.93 -1.95
N GLY A 62 -15.15 8.73 -0.90
CA GLY A 62 -16.20 8.52 0.09
C GLY A 62 -15.93 7.37 1.07
N VAL A 63 -14.75 6.73 1.00
CA VAL A 63 -14.36 5.60 1.85
C VAL A 63 -13.40 6.06 2.95
N ASP A 64 -13.58 5.51 4.14
CA ASP A 64 -12.64 5.65 5.26
C ASP A 64 -11.48 4.63 5.10
N PRO A 65 -10.20 5.06 5.00
CA PRO A 65 -9.07 4.15 4.83
C PRO A 65 -8.71 3.37 6.11
N HIS A 66 -9.30 3.67 7.26
CA HIS A 66 -9.07 2.91 8.48
C HIS A 66 -9.63 1.47 8.39
N PRO A 67 -9.04 0.52 9.13
CA PRO A 67 -7.87 0.67 9.99
C PRO A 67 -6.55 0.41 9.23
N TRP A 68 -6.53 0.39 7.90
CA TRP A 68 -5.40 -0.21 7.18
C TRP A 68 -4.37 0.83 6.76
N PHE A 69 -3.12 0.63 7.19
CA PHE A 69 -1.99 1.44 6.75
C PHE A 69 -0.84 0.57 6.26
N ARG A 70 -0.13 1.00 5.22
CA ARG A 70 1.15 0.40 4.83
C ARG A 70 2.23 1.46 4.86
N CYS A 71 3.30 1.21 5.60
CA CYS A 71 4.45 2.12 5.63
C CYS A 71 5.12 2.15 4.24
N PRO A 72 5.34 3.34 3.66
CA PRO A 72 6.21 3.50 2.50
C PRO A 72 7.56 2.81 2.72
N PHE A 73 8.01 2.09 1.70
CA PHE A 73 9.28 1.33 1.70
C PHE A 73 9.38 0.25 2.79
N GLY A 74 8.31 -0.06 3.52
CA GLY A 74 8.37 -0.90 4.73
C GLY A 74 9.12 -0.25 5.90
N THR A 75 9.54 1.02 5.76
CA THR A 75 10.38 1.69 6.76
C THR A 75 9.58 2.01 8.02
N GLY A 76 10.06 1.50 9.15
CA GLY A 76 9.42 1.66 10.46
C GLY A 76 8.38 0.58 10.80
N ALA A 77 8.26 -0.48 10.00
CA ALA A 77 7.39 -1.62 10.32
C ALA A 77 7.79 -2.33 11.63
N ASP A 78 9.05 -2.17 12.04
CA ASP A 78 9.74 -2.73 13.20
C ASP A 78 10.02 -1.69 14.30
N ASP A 79 9.63 -0.43 14.09
CA ASP A 79 9.71 0.63 15.10
C ASP A 79 8.43 0.62 15.97
N ALA A 80 8.54 0.11 17.20
CA ALA A 80 7.40 0.01 18.11
C ALA A 80 6.73 1.37 18.39
N GLY A 81 7.50 2.45 18.51
CA GLY A 81 6.95 3.78 18.76
C GLY A 81 6.15 4.30 17.58
N LEU A 82 6.60 4.03 16.35
CA LEU A 82 5.83 4.35 15.15
C LEU A 82 4.55 3.51 15.04
N ILE A 83 4.63 2.20 15.31
CA ILE A 83 3.47 1.31 15.28
C ILE A 83 2.42 1.74 16.32
N ASP A 84 2.85 2.10 17.52
CA ASP A 84 1.96 2.64 18.56
C ASP A 84 1.34 3.97 18.12
N ALA A 85 2.12 4.88 17.55
CA ALA A 85 1.62 6.16 17.04
C ALA A 85 0.60 6.00 15.90
N LEU A 86 0.75 4.98 15.05
CA LEU A 86 -0.24 4.58 14.05
C LEU A 86 -1.52 4.04 14.72
N ALA A 87 -1.37 3.16 15.71
CA ALA A 87 -2.49 2.56 16.44
C ALA A 87 -3.33 3.60 17.21
N GLU A 88 -2.68 4.57 17.84
CA GLU A 88 -3.34 5.72 18.49
C GLU A 88 -4.22 6.53 17.54
N ARG A 89 -3.88 6.51 16.24
CA ARG A 89 -4.63 7.18 15.17
C ARG A 89 -5.58 6.22 14.45
N GLY A 90 -5.82 5.03 14.99
CA GLY A 90 -6.77 4.06 14.44
C GLY A 90 -6.20 3.20 13.29
N TYR A 91 -4.90 3.29 13.00
CA TYR A 91 -4.27 2.53 11.95
C TYR A 91 -3.56 1.27 12.45
N ARG A 92 -3.50 0.27 11.57
CA ARG A 92 -2.80 -1.00 11.74
C ARG A 92 -1.90 -1.19 10.54
N HIS A 93 -0.60 -1.33 10.80
CA HIS A 93 0.37 -1.57 9.74
C HIS A 93 0.16 -2.96 9.11
N VAL A 94 0.20 -3.01 7.78
CA VAL A 94 0.16 -4.24 6.98
C VAL A 94 1.43 -4.36 6.15
N GLY A 95 2.33 -5.24 6.59
CA GLY A 95 3.53 -5.64 5.86
C GLY A 95 3.23 -6.59 4.69
N TRP A 96 4.24 -7.33 4.26
CA TRP A 96 4.15 -8.37 3.24
C TRP A 96 5.14 -9.51 3.52
N HIS A 97 4.87 -10.65 2.91
CA HIS A 97 5.72 -11.84 2.97
C HIS A 97 6.42 -12.10 1.63
N VAL A 98 5.80 -11.68 0.53
CA VAL A 98 6.26 -11.93 -0.83
C VAL A 98 6.37 -10.62 -1.59
N GLU A 99 7.49 -10.43 -2.26
CA GLU A 99 7.83 -9.25 -3.04
C GLU A 99 8.51 -9.71 -4.33
N ALA A 100 8.05 -9.18 -5.46
CA ALA A 100 8.48 -9.63 -6.79
C ALA A 100 9.43 -8.63 -7.48
N TYR A 101 9.76 -7.52 -6.82
CA TYR A 101 10.63 -6.46 -7.33
C TYR A 101 10.23 -5.99 -8.74
N GLU A 102 8.93 -5.92 -9.00
CA GLU A 102 8.36 -5.63 -10.32
C GLU A 102 8.76 -4.24 -10.87
N TRP A 103 9.25 -3.35 -10.00
CA TRP A 103 9.75 -2.02 -10.35
C TRP A 103 11.16 -2.01 -10.93
N ASP A 104 11.87 -3.14 -10.88
CA ASP A 104 13.21 -3.25 -11.45
C ASP A 104 13.16 -3.24 -12.98
N ARG A 105 14.11 -2.53 -13.60
CA ARG A 105 14.17 -2.35 -15.07
C ARG A 105 14.26 -3.65 -15.88
N GLY A 106 14.61 -4.77 -15.24
CA GLY A 106 14.72 -6.10 -15.87
C GLY A 106 13.53 -7.02 -15.59
N ALA A 107 12.50 -6.57 -14.88
CA ALA A 107 11.35 -7.38 -14.55
C ALA A 107 10.56 -7.79 -15.81
N THR A 108 10.28 -9.08 -15.93
CA THR A 108 9.43 -9.66 -16.99
C THR A 108 8.12 -10.14 -16.39
N VAL A 109 7.07 -10.27 -17.21
CA VAL A 109 5.76 -10.79 -16.77
C VAL A 109 5.91 -12.19 -16.16
N GLU A 110 6.66 -13.06 -16.83
CA GLU A 110 6.93 -14.42 -16.38
C GLU A 110 7.77 -14.45 -15.10
N GLY A 111 8.76 -13.57 -15.00
CA GLY A 111 9.61 -13.43 -13.81
C GLY A 111 8.80 -12.99 -12.59
N VAL A 112 7.96 -11.95 -12.74
CA VAL A 112 7.10 -11.46 -11.67
C VAL A 112 6.10 -12.53 -11.25
N SER A 113 5.39 -13.15 -12.21
CA SER A 113 4.40 -14.19 -11.91
C SER A 113 5.04 -15.40 -11.22
N GLY A 114 6.19 -15.86 -11.71
CA GLY A 114 6.96 -16.95 -11.12
C GLY A 114 7.42 -16.66 -9.70
N ALA A 115 7.94 -15.45 -9.44
CA ALA A 115 8.37 -15.02 -8.11
C ALA A 115 7.21 -14.95 -7.12
N VAL A 116 6.06 -14.37 -7.53
CA VAL A 116 4.84 -14.30 -6.70
C VAL A 116 4.37 -15.70 -6.32
N VAL A 117 4.22 -16.59 -7.31
CA VAL A 117 3.73 -17.96 -7.08
C VAL A 117 4.70 -18.73 -6.19
N ALA A 118 6.00 -18.70 -6.50
CA ALA A 118 7.02 -19.41 -5.72
C ALA A 118 7.06 -18.90 -4.26
N GLY A 119 7.04 -17.58 -4.06
CA GLY A 119 7.04 -16.98 -2.73
C GLY A 119 5.77 -17.32 -1.93
N ALA A 120 4.60 -17.24 -2.56
CA ALA A 120 3.34 -17.58 -1.91
C ALA A 120 3.27 -19.06 -1.50
N VAL A 121 3.73 -19.97 -2.38
CA VAL A 121 3.80 -21.41 -2.08
C VAL A 121 4.81 -21.69 -0.96
N ALA A 122 5.97 -21.03 -0.96
CA ALA A 122 6.99 -21.21 0.07
C ALA A 122 6.54 -20.71 1.45
N HIS A 123 5.80 -19.61 1.51
CA HIS A 123 5.22 -19.10 2.75
C HIS A 123 4.06 -19.96 3.26
N GLY A 124 3.20 -20.44 2.35
CA GLY A 124 1.96 -21.13 2.69
C GLY A 124 0.81 -20.19 3.03
N ASP A 125 -0.26 -20.76 3.61
CA ASP A 125 -1.51 -20.05 3.87
C ASP A 125 -1.30 -18.72 4.63
N GLY A 126 -1.97 -17.67 4.17
CA GLY A 126 -1.85 -16.32 4.74
C GLY A 126 -0.70 -15.47 4.16
N ALA A 127 -0.06 -15.89 3.06
CA ALA A 127 0.89 -15.06 2.34
C ALA A 127 0.27 -13.71 1.93
N VAL A 128 0.97 -12.60 2.24
CA VAL A 128 0.61 -11.26 1.77
C VAL A 128 1.62 -10.88 0.68
N VAL A 129 1.12 -10.66 -0.53
CA VAL A 129 1.94 -10.30 -1.70
C VAL A 129 1.92 -8.79 -1.87
N LEU A 130 3.11 -8.18 -1.96
CA LEU A 130 3.29 -6.79 -2.35
C LEU A 130 3.38 -6.68 -3.86
N LEU A 131 2.57 -5.80 -4.44
CA LEU A 131 2.61 -5.41 -5.84
C LEU A 131 2.28 -3.93 -5.98
N HIS A 132 2.80 -3.32 -7.04
CA HIS A 132 2.50 -1.95 -7.46
C HIS A 132 1.85 -1.95 -8.84
N PRO A 133 0.82 -1.13 -9.10
CA PRO A 133 0.18 -1.05 -10.42
C PRO A 133 1.07 -0.41 -11.50
N TRP A 134 2.26 0.05 -11.12
CA TRP A 134 3.32 0.53 -11.99
C TRP A 134 4.64 -0.12 -11.54
N PRO A 135 5.51 -0.54 -12.46
CA PRO A 135 5.44 -0.41 -13.93
C PRO A 135 4.56 -1.46 -14.63
N ASP A 136 4.49 -1.39 -15.96
CA ASP A 136 3.64 -2.19 -16.86
C ASP A 136 3.53 -3.71 -16.60
N PRO A 137 4.55 -4.48 -16.12
CA PRO A 137 4.43 -5.94 -16.07
C PRO A 137 3.40 -6.48 -15.06
N VAL A 138 2.89 -5.68 -14.12
CA VAL A 138 2.00 -6.20 -13.06
C VAL A 138 0.62 -6.59 -13.57
N ALA A 139 -0.08 -5.70 -14.28
CA ALA A 139 -1.44 -5.99 -14.73
C ALA A 139 -1.52 -7.23 -15.65
N PRO A 140 -0.56 -7.48 -16.57
CA PRO A 140 -0.50 -8.71 -17.35
C PRO A 140 -0.07 -9.95 -16.58
N ALA A 141 0.69 -9.81 -15.48
CA ALA A 141 1.18 -10.94 -14.68
C ALA A 141 0.11 -11.55 -13.76
N LEU A 142 -0.99 -10.83 -13.53
CA LEU A 142 -2.11 -11.32 -12.72
C LEU A 142 -3.00 -12.29 -13.52
N PRO A 143 -3.44 -13.41 -12.91
CA PRO A 143 -4.38 -14.33 -13.56
C PRO A 143 -5.70 -13.63 -13.88
N ARG A 144 -6.31 -13.98 -15.02
CA ARG A 144 -7.61 -13.46 -15.46
C ARG A 144 -8.79 -14.21 -14.83
#